data_AF-A0A4Q5Z3T4-F1
#
_entry.id   AF-A0A4Q5Z3T4-F1
#
_cell.length_a   1.000
_cell.length_b   1.000
_cell.length_c   1.000
_cell.angle_alpha   90.00
_cell.angle_beta   90.00
_cell.angle_gamma   90.00
#
_symmetry.space_group_name_H-M   'P 1'
#
loop_
_entity.id
_entity.type
_entity.pdbx_description
1 polymer ?
#
loop_
_entity_poly.entity_id
_entity_poly.type
_entity_poly.pdbx_seq_one_letter_code
_entity_poly.pdbx_strand_id
1 'polypeptide(L)'
;MAFQIFNDGAVIRIENGAKTLLVTKEQVKTIDTIQNNIVRIDIGEGPLKNIFVNYQDVTAPVVASANELRDLIKGWMVSDNYNGGDATEATQVSILTKLGDLAIILQAIKQQEADFTKNEPSRLDESNPYMIYRGWHRAFGVPDTAEWAIERIRREGDEIIHEWAWGTHRQVYKWADRLTYSYVPYDHDLPMESPLPILPDFNPPAEGPGGPTEEQPTVE
;
A
#
# COMPACT_ATOMS: atom_id res chain seq x y z
N MET A 1 47.12 -4.51 -32.81
CA MET A 1 46.00 -3.64 -33.27
C MET A 1 45.20 -3.34 -32.03
N ALA A 2 44.92 -2.07 -31.76
CA ALA A 2 44.32 -1.67 -30.49
C ALA A 2 42.78 -1.78 -30.53
N PHE A 3 42.19 -2.40 -29.51
CA PHE A 3 40.77 -2.38 -29.24
C PHE A 3 40.43 -1.25 -28.26
N GLN A 4 39.31 -0.58 -28.50
CA GLN A 4 38.70 0.34 -27.55
C GLN A 4 37.27 -0.13 -27.25
N ILE A 5 36.88 -0.15 -25.98
CA ILE A 5 35.60 -0.64 -25.52
C ILE A 5 34.92 0.45 -24.71
N PHE A 6 33.69 0.80 -25.09
CA PHE A 6 32.90 1.86 -24.49
C PHE A 6 31.55 1.34 -24.01
N ASN A 7 31.04 1.97 -22.97
CA ASN A 7 29.68 1.81 -22.48
C ASN A 7 28.81 2.95 -23.03
N ASP A 8 27.97 2.67 -24.03
CA ASP A 8 27.05 3.65 -24.63
C ASP A 8 25.60 3.39 -24.16
N GLY A 9 25.41 3.17 -22.85
CA GLY A 9 24.09 2.98 -22.24
C GLY A 9 23.51 1.61 -22.51
N ALA A 10 22.70 1.44 -23.57
CA ALA A 10 22.06 0.14 -23.87
C ALA A 10 22.99 -0.85 -24.60
N VAL A 11 24.11 -0.36 -25.15
CA VAL A 11 25.03 -1.13 -25.98
C VAL A 11 26.46 -1.03 -25.47
N ILE A 12 27.25 -2.06 -25.74
CA ILE A 12 28.70 -2.08 -25.61
C ILE A 12 29.25 -1.83 -27.02
N ARG A 13 30.02 -0.75 -27.16
CA ARG A 13 30.69 -0.43 -28.42
C ARG A 13 32.14 -0.91 -28.35
N ILE A 14 32.55 -1.67 -29.35
CA ILE A 14 33.90 -2.20 -29.50
C ILE A 14 34.48 -1.65 -30.81
N GLU A 15 35.57 -0.91 -30.72
CA GLU A 15 36.26 -0.32 -31.86
C GLU A 15 37.62 -1.00 -32.06
N ASN A 16 37.97 -1.29 -33.31
CA ASN A 16 39.28 -1.79 -33.71
C ASN A 16 39.71 -1.05 -34.99
N GLY A 17 40.45 0.04 -34.82
CA GLY A 17 40.81 0.94 -35.92
C GLY A 17 39.57 1.53 -36.58
N ALA A 18 39.37 1.27 -37.87
CA ALA A 18 38.23 1.78 -38.64
C ALA A 18 36.94 0.93 -38.52
N LYS A 19 36.97 -0.17 -37.74
CA LYS A 19 35.82 -1.06 -37.57
C LYS A 19 35.17 -0.83 -36.21
N THR A 20 33.85 -0.68 -36.20
CA THR A 20 33.04 -0.56 -34.99
C THR A 20 32.05 -1.71 -34.94
N LEU A 21 31.96 -2.37 -33.79
CA LEU A 21 30.97 -3.38 -33.48
C LEU A 21 30.11 -2.88 -32.32
N LEU A 22 28.80 -2.94 -32.48
CA LEU A 22 27.84 -2.59 -31.45
C LEU A 22 27.16 -3.86 -30.96
N VAL A 23 27.19 -4.08 -29.66
CA VAL A 23 26.59 -5.25 -29.01
C VAL A 23 25.54 -4.76 -28.02
N THR A 24 24.27 -5.12 -28.23
CA THR A 24 23.21 -4.81 -27.26
C THR A 24 23.41 -5.64 -25.99
N LYS A 25 23.36 -4.99 -24.82
CA LYS A 25 23.59 -5.65 -23.53
C LYS A 25 22.58 -6.78 -23.25
N GLU A 26 21.35 -6.64 -23.73
CA GLU A 26 20.29 -7.67 -23.61
C GLU A 26 20.63 -9.00 -24.30
N GLN A 27 21.50 -8.98 -25.31
CA GLN A 27 21.88 -10.18 -26.06
C GLN A 27 23.08 -10.91 -25.45
N VAL A 28 23.79 -10.27 -24.51
CA VAL A 28 24.97 -10.87 -23.88
C VAL A 28 24.49 -11.89 -22.84
N LYS A 29 24.80 -13.17 -23.06
CA LYS A 29 24.48 -14.27 -22.14
C LYS A 29 25.49 -14.38 -21.02
N THR A 30 26.77 -14.44 -21.36
CA THR A 30 27.86 -14.54 -20.38
C THR A 30 29.11 -13.78 -20.83
N ILE A 31 29.92 -13.39 -19.85
CA ILE A 31 31.25 -12.81 -20.07
C ILE A 31 32.23 -13.57 -19.20
N ASP A 32 33.20 -14.24 -19.82
CA ASP A 32 34.13 -15.13 -19.14
C ASP A 32 35.58 -14.87 -19.55
N THR A 33 36.51 -15.17 -18.65
CA THR A 33 37.94 -15.15 -18.96
C THR A 33 38.37 -16.54 -19.42
N ILE A 34 38.99 -16.63 -20.58
CA ILE A 34 39.55 -17.85 -21.16
C ILE A 34 41.07 -17.72 -21.20
N GLN A 35 41.77 -18.77 -20.75
CA GLN A 35 43.24 -18.86 -20.82
C GLN A 35 43.97 -17.61 -20.26
N ASN A 36 43.44 -17.04 -19.17
CA ASN A 36 43.96 -15.87 -18.43
C ASN A 36 44.08 -14.54 -19.19
N ASN A 37 44.08 -14.52 -20.52
CA ASN A 37 44.35 -13.32 -21.32
C ASN A 37 43.19 -12.94 -22.26
N ILE A 38 42.22 -13.82 -22.49
CA ILE A 38 41.13 -13.57 -23.44
C ILE A 38 39.83 -13.38 -22.67
N VAL A 39 39.11 -12.30 -22.95
CA VAL A 39 37.73 -12.11 -22.52
C VAL A 39 36.81 -12.58 -23.64
N ARG A 40 35.96 -13.57 -23.33
CA ARG A 40 34.89 -14.03 -24.21
C ARG A 40 33.59 -13.34 -23.81
N ILE A 41 32.96 -12.68 -24.77
CA ILE A 41 31.58 -12.17 -24.67
C ILE A 41 30.70 -13.09 -25.52
N ASP A 42 29.81 -13.83 -24.87
CA ASP A 42 28.86 -14.73 -25.52
C ASP A 42 27.56 -13.97 -25.82
N ILE A 43 27.20 -13.84 -27.10
CA ILE A 43 25.98 -13.15 -27.57
C ILE A 43 24.89 -14.12 -28.06
N GLY A 44 24.95 -15.41 -27.69
CA GLY A 44 23.87 -16.38 -27.92
C GLY A 44 24.26 -17.63 -28.71
N GLU A 45 23.26 -18.44 -29.08
CA GLU A 45 23.51 -19.76 -29.69
C GLU A 45 24.12 -19.66 -31.10
N GLY A 46 25.32 -20.23 -31.23
CA GLY A 46 26.05 -20.45 -32.48
C GLY A 46 27.56 -20.21 -32.35
N PRO A 47 28.41 -20.96 -33.07
CA PRO A 47 29.88 -20.85 -32.97
C PRO A 47 30.45 -19.50 -33.45
N LEU A 48 29.66 -18.72 -34.21
CA LEU A 48 30.03 -17.40 -34.75
C LEU A 48 29.54 -16.23 -33.89
N LYS A 49 28.94 -16.51 -32.74
CA LYS A 49 28.32 -15.51 -31.84
C LYS A 49 29.13 -15.29 -30.56
N ASN A 50 30.41 -15.58 -30.59
CA ASN A 50 31.32 -15.28 -29.49
C ASN A 50 32.32 -14.21 -29.94
N ILE A 51 32.46 -13.17 -29.14
CA ILE A 51 33.46 -12.13 -29.35
C ILE A 51 34.63 -12.43 -28.42
N PHE A 52 35.81 -12.59 -28.98
CA PHE A 52 37.03 -12.84 -28.23
C PHE A 52 37.91 -11.61 -28.29
N VAL A 53 38.24 -11.06 -27.12
CA VAL A 53 39.10 -9.88 -26.99
C VAL A 53 40.29 -10.24 -26.11
N ASN A 54 41.51 -10.06 -26.63
CA ASN A 54 42.71 -10.17 -25.82
C ASN A 54 42.90 -8.88 -25.02
N TYR A 55 43.02 -8.97 -23.70
CA TYR A 55 43.09 -7.78 -22.84
C TYR A 55 44.32 -6.91 -23.13
N GLN A 56 45.43 -7.53 -23.57
CA GLN A 56 46.67 -6.79 -23.89
C GLN A 56 46.52 -5.89 -25.11
N ASP A 57 45.56 -6.18 -25.97
CA ASP A 57 45.26 -5.38 -27.15
C ASP A 57 44.25 -4.25 -26.83
N VAL A 58 43.67 -4.21 -25.62
CA VAL A 58 42.71 -3.17 -25.22
C VAL A 58 43.46 -1.95 -24.68
N THR A 59 43.32 -0.80 -25.35
CA THR A 59 43.95 0.46 -24.92
C THR A 59 43.02 1.38 -24.17
N ALA A 60 41.71 1.17 -24.28
CA ALA A 60 40.68 1.81 -23.48
C ALA A 60 39.52 0.82 -23.29
N PRO A 61 39.06 0.51 -22.07
CA PRO A 61 39.62 0.93 -20.78
C PRO A 61 40.99 0.29 -20.50
N VAL A 62 41.87 1.00 -19.81
CA VAL A 62 43.17 0.45 -19.37
C VAL A 62 42.92 -0.43 -18.15
N VAL A 63 43.28 -1.70 -18.25
CA VAL A 63 43.11 -2.72 -17.21
C VAL A 63 44.42 -3.48 -16.97
N ALA A 64 44.65 -3.97 -15.76
CA ALA A 64 45.87 -4.72 -15.44
C ALA A 64 45.75 -6.21 -15.78
N SER A 65 44.53 -6.74 -15.94
CA SER A 65 44.30 -8.15 -16.27
C SER A 65 43.00 -8.37 -17.07
N ALA A 66 42.89 -9.54 -17.71
CA ALA A 66 41.65 -9.93 -18.38
C ALA A 66 40.47 -10.11 -17.41
N ASN A 67 40.73 -10.45 -16.14
CA ASN A 67 39.69 -10.54 -15.12
C ASN A 67 39.11 -9.15 -14.80
N GLU A 68 39.97 -8.14 -14.65
CA GLU A 68 39.52 -6.77 -14.45
C GLU A 68 38.72 -6.26 -15.65
N LEU A 69 39.14 -6.58 -16.88
CA LEU A 69 38.37 -6.25 -18.08
C LEU A 69 36.99 -6.92 -18.10
N ARG A 70 36.93 -8.22 -17.79
CA ARG A 70 35.68 -8.96 -17.68
C ARG A 70 34.76 -8.31 -16.65
N ASP A 71 35.27 -8.04 -15.44
CA ASP A 71 34.48 -7.51 -14.33
C ASP A 71 34.00 -6.09 -14.61
N LEU A 72 34.81 -5.29 -15.29
CA LEU A 72 34.42 -3.96 -15.76
C LEU A 72 33.28 -4.03 -16.78
N ILE A 73 33.38 -4.90 -17.78
CA ILE A 73 32.31 -5.06 -18.79
C ILE A 73 31.04 -5.64 -18.13
N LYS A 74 31.17 -6.56 -17.18
CA LYS A 74 30.04 -7.05 -16.36
C LYS A 74 29.38 -5.94 -15.56
N GLY A 75 30.17 -5.06 -14.95
CA GLY A 75 29.66 -3.86 -14.27
C GLY A 75 28.83 -2.97 -15.20
N TRP A 76 29.16 -2.90 -16.48
CA TRP A 76 28.35 -2.18 -17.47
C TRP A 76 27.06 -2.91 -17.86
N MET A 77 26.97 -4.24 -17.71
CA MET A 77 25.72 -4.97 -17.98
C MET A 77 24.61 -4.65 -16.96
N VAL A 78 25.00 -4.13 -15.81
CA VAL A 78 24.10 -3.69 -14.76
C VAL A 78 23.48 -2.35 -15.17
N SER A 79 22.18 -2.33 -15.46
CA SER A 79 21.46 -1.09 -15.79
C SER A 79 21.52 -0.08 -14.64
N ASP A 80 21.48 1.23 -14.90
CA ASP A 80 21.40 2.27 -13.85
C ASP A 80 20.16 2.14 -12.92
N ASN A 81 19.16 1.33 -13.32
CA ASN A 81 18.00 0.96 -12.48
C ASN A 81 18.27 -0.23 -11.54
N TYR A 82 19.42 -0.87 -11.64
CA TYR A 82 19.85 -1.96 -10.76
C TYR A 82 20.67 -1.34 -9.63
N ASN A 83 19.95 -0.83 -8.62
CA ASN A 83 20.53 -0.40 -7.35
C ASN A 83 20.74 -1.60 -6.40
N GLY A 84 21.08 -2.76 -6.96
CA GLY A 84 21.40 -3.98 -6.24
C GLY A 84 22.87 -4.29 -6.45
N GLY A 85 23.63 -4.54 -5.39
CA GLY A 85 24.82 -5.37 -5.57
C GLY A 85 24.41 -6.80 -5.93
N ASP A 86 25.37 -7.69 -6.06
CA ASP A 86 25.10 -9.11 -5.79
C ASP A 86 24.31 -9.23 -4.46
N ALA A 87 23.50 -10.28 -4.34
CA ALA A 87 22.72 -10.56 -3.12
C ALA A 87 23.66 -10.80 -1.93
N THR A 88 24.18 -9.73 -1.38
CA THR A 88 24.94 -9.67 -0.13
C THR A 88 23.94 -9.57 1.00
N GLU A 89 24.28 -10.10 2.18
CA GLU A 89 23.44 -9.99 3.37
C GLU A 89 23.00 -8.53 3.62
N ALA A 90 23.89 -7.56 3.35
CA ALA A 90 23.59 -6.13 3.45
C ALA A 90 22.44 -5.68 2.54
N THR A 91 22.40 -6.15 1.29
CA THR A 91 21.29 -5.82 0.36
C THR A 91 19.97 -6.47 0.78
N GLN A 92 20.01 -7.67 1.36
CA GLN A 92 18.81 -8.34 1.88
C GLN A 92 18.25 -7.62 3.12
N VAL A 93 19.11 -7.15 4.01
CA VAL A 93 18.73 -6.31 5.16
C VAL A 93 18.08 -5.00 4.70
N SER A 94 18.62 -4.35 3.66
CA SER A 94 18.01 -3.14 3.09
C SER A 94 16.60 -3.41 2.55
N ILE A 95 16.37 -4.56 1.91
CA ILE A 95 15.04 -4.95 1.42
C ILE A 95 14.08 -5.19 2.59
N LEU A 96 14.53 -5.87 3.65
CA LEU A 96 13.73 -6.08 4.86
C LEU A 96 13.32 -4.76 5.52
N THR A 97 14.23 -3.79 5.61
CA THR A 97 13.91 -2.45 6.12
C THR A 97 12.83 -1.77 5.27
N LYS A 98 12.97 -1.78 3.93
CA LYS A 98 11.98 -1.18 3.04
C LYS A 98 10.61 -1.85 3.14
N LEU A 99 10.56 -3.18 3.35
CA LEU A 99 9.31 -3.90 3.59
C LEU A 99 8.67 -3.52 4.93
N GLY A 100 9.48 -3.30 5.97
CA GLY A 100 9.03 -2.76 7.24
C GLY A 100 8.42 -1.37 7.10
N ASP A 101 9.08 -0.48 6.36
CA ASP A 101 8.58 0.87 6.08
C ASP A 101 7.25 0.85 5.34
N LEU A 102 7.11 -0.02 4.33
CA LEU A 102 5.85 -0.22 3.62
C LEU A 102 4.72 -0.71 4.52
N ALA A 103 5.01 -1.63 5.45
CA ALA A 103 4.01 -2.11 6.41
C ALA A 103 3.52 -0.98 7.34
N ILE A 104 4.41 -0.09 7.76
CA ILE A 104 4.06 1.08 8.57
C ILE A 104 3.19 2.05 7.76
N ILE A 105 3.54 2.34 6.52
CA ILE A 105 2.76 3.22 5.63
C ILE A 105 1.35 2.65 5.40
N LEU A 106 1.23 1.34 5.16
CA LEU A 106 -0.07 0.70 4.97
C LEU A 106 -0.93 0.74 6.24
N GLN A 107 -0.32 0.63 7.43
CA GLN A 107 -1.05 0.82 8.68
C GLN A 107 -1.54 2.26 8.84
N ALA A 108 -0.73 3.26 8.48
CA ALA A 108 -1.11 4.67 8.53
C ALA A 108 -2.27 4.97 7.57
N ILE A 109 -2.23 4.44 6.34
CA ILE A 109 -3.33 4.58 5.35
C ILE A 109 -4.61 3.94 5.89
N LYS A 110 -4.53 2.73 6.46
CA LYS A 110 -5.70 2.05 7.05
C LYS A 110 -6.32 2.84 8.20
N GLN A 111 -5.51 3.52 9.00
CA GLN A 111 -6.01 4.40 10.06
C GLN A 111 -6.67 5.65 9.50
N GLN A 112 -6.11 6.23 8.44
CA GLN A 112 -6.68 7.39 7.75
C GLN A 112 -8.01 7.07 7.06
N GLU A 113 -8.17 5.88 6.48
CA GLU A 113 -9.44 5.43 5.88
C GLU A 113 -10.59 5.38 6.90
N ALA A 114 -10.29 5.20 8.19
CA ALA A 114 -11.29 5.27 9.26
C ALA A 114 -11.72 6.70 9.64
N ASP A 115 -11.13 7.73 9.04
CA ASP A 115 -11.26 9.13 9.47
C ASP A 115 -11.91 10.06 8.43
N PHE A 116 -12.02 9.66 7.15
CA PHE A 116 -12.62 10.49 6.09
C PHE A 116 -14.04 10.95 6.42
N THR A 117 -14.79 10.11 7.11
CA THR A 117 -16.19 10.37 7.40
C THR A 117 -16.43 11.13 8.70
N LYS A 118 -15.37 11.55 9.40
CA LYS A 118 -15.51 12.49 10.52
C LYS A 118 -15.76 13.91 10.05
N ASN A 119 -15.16 14.30 8.93
CA ASN A 119 -15.15 15.70 8.49
C ASN A 119 -16.23 16.00 7.46
N GLU A 120 -16.70 15.00 6.72
CA GLU A 120 -17.70 15.16 5.66
C GLU A 120 -18.85 14.17 5.80
N PRO A 121 -20.10 14.59 5.50
CA PRO A 121 -21.24 13.71 5.55
C PRO A 121 -21.11 12.63 4.47
N SER A 122 -21.09 11.38 4.90
CA SER A 122 -21.09 10.19 4.04
C SER A 122 -22.38 10.02 3.22
N ARG A 123 -23.48 10.67 3.61
CA ARG A 123 -24.77 10.60 2.91
C ARG A 123 -25.54 11.91 3.00
N LEU A 124 -26.19 12.28 1.90
CA LEU A 124 -27.03 13.47 1.78
C LEU A 124 -28.43 13.07 1.29
N ASP A 125 -29.46 13.72 1.82
CA ASP A 125 -30.81 13.68 1.28
C ASP A 125 -31.34 15.10 1.10
N GLU A 126 -31.54 15.49 -0.15
CA GLU A 126 -32.02 16.80 -0.59
C GLU A 126 -33.41 16.70 -1.23
N SER A 127 -34.16 15.62 -0.95
CA SER A 127 -35.48 15.38 -1.57
C SER A 127 -36.52 16.44 -1.19
N ASN A 128 -36.27 17.23 -0.14
CA ASN A 128 -37.13 18.33 0.27
C ASN A 128 -36.46 19.69 -0.06
N PRO A 129 -37.10 20.58 -0.82
CA PRO A 129 -36.52 21.88 -1.20
C PRO A 129 -36.16 22.81 -0.03
N TYR A 130 -36.79 22.63 1.13
CA TYR A 130 -36.60 23.50 2.30
C TYR A 130 -35.76 22.83 3.40
N MET A 131 -35.32 21.60 3.18
CA MET A 131 -34.67 20.80 4.22
C MET A 131 -33.70 19.78 3.62
N ILE A 132 -32.48 19.77 4.15
CA ILE A 132 -31.43 18.83 3.78
C ILE A 132 -31.09 17.99 4.99
N TYR A 133 -30.98 16.68 4.81
CA TYR A 133 -30.41 15.80 5.83
C TYR A 133 -28.98 15.42 5.46
N ARG A 134 -28.11 15.41 6.46
CA ARG A 134 -26.71 15.01 6.34
C ARG A 134 -26.41 13.89 7.32
N GLY A 135 -25.74 12.84 6.84
CA GLY A 135 -25.45 11.63 7.60
C GLY A 135 -23.96 11.35 7.66
N TRP A 136 -23.44 11.21 8.88
CA TRP A 136 -22.05 10.81 9.14
C TRP A 136 -22.04 9.38 9.67
N HIS A 137 -21.25 8.54 9.05
CA HIS A 137 -21.00 7.16 9.46
C HIS A 137 -19.51 6.85 9.27
N ARG A 138 -18.86 6.03 10.10
CA ARG A 138 -17.40 5.75 10.05
C ARG A 138 -16.88 5.17 8.71
N ALA A 139 -17.76 4.63 7.86
CA ALA A 139 -17.45 4.01 6.57
C ALA A 139 -18.66 4.05 5.61
N PHE A 140 -18.80 3.09 4.70
CA PHE A 140 -20.04 2.85 3.95
C PHE A 140 -21.13 2.32 4.90
N GLY A 141 -21.97 3.19 5.41
CA GLY A 141 -23.02 2.81 6.38
C GLY A 141 -24.20 2.13 5.70
N VAL A 142 -24.86 1.23 6.43
CA VAL A 142 -26.12 0.60 6.03
C VAL A 142 -27.27 1.47 6.53
N PRO A 143 -28.27 1.85 5.70
CA PRO A 143 -29.29 2.80 6.15
C PRO A 143 -30.15 2.35 7.34
N ASP A 144 -30.33 1.04 7.52
CA ASP A 144 -31.23 0.45 8.53
C ASP A 144 -30.52 0.08 9.85
N THR A 145 -29.21 0.29 9.94
CA THR A 145 -28.40 0.04 11.14
C THR A 145 -28.23 1.32 11.95
N ALA A 146 -28.15 1.16 13.28
CA ALA A 146 -28.06 2.26 14.23
C ALA A 146 -26.61 2.74 14.39
N GLU A 147 -26.05 3.31 13.32
CA GLU A 147 -24.64 3.72 13.24
C GLU A 147 -24.45 5.14 12.68
N TRP A 148 -25.52 5.89 12.49
CA TRP A 148 -25.48 7.21 11.86
C TRP A 148 -25.61 8.33 12.88
N ALA A 149 -24.83 9.39 12.68
CA ALA A 149 -25.12 10.70 13.22
C ALA A 149 -25.83 11.52 12.14
N ILE A 150 -26.91 12.20 12.49
CA ILE A 150 -27.80 12.84 11.50
C ILE A 150 -28.03 14.30 11.88
N GLU A 151 -27.70 15.19 10.94
CA GLU A 151 -28.01 16.62 11.00
C GLU A 151 -29.15 16.92 10.04
N ARG A 152 -30.05 17.79 10.46
CA ARG A 152 -31.07 18.44 9.64
C ARG A 152 -30.69 19.90 9.48
N ILE A 153 -30.63 20.34 8.22
CA ILE A 153 -30.47 21.74 7.85
C ILE A 153 -31.77 22.20 7.26
N ARG A 154 -32.38 23.23 7.84
CA ARG A 154 -33.61 23.84 7.32
C ARG A 154 -33.42 25.34 7.14
N ARG A 155 -34.13 25.91 6.18
CA ARG A 155 -34.14 27.36 5.95
C ARG A 155 -35.44 27.97 6.46
N GLU A 156 -35.35 29.00 7.29
CA GLU A 156 -36.48 29.78 7.76
C GLU A 156 -36.21 31.27 7.46
N GLY A 157 -36.86 31.79 6.41
CA GLY A 157 -36.54 33.12 5.88
C GLY A 157 -35.11 33.19 5.34
N ASP A 158 -34.30 34.08 5.93
CA ASP A 158 -32.88 34.25 5.58
C ASP A 158 -31.92 33.48 6.51
N GLU A 159 -32.46 32.75 7.50
CA GLU A 159 -31.66 31.97 8.43
C GLU A 159 -31.55 30.51 8.00
N ILE A 160 -30.33 29.97 8.12
CA ILE A 160 -30.02 28.55 7.95
C ILE A 160 -29.86 27.96 9.36
N ILE A 161 -30.73 27.03 9.71
CA ILE A 161 -30.79 26.43 11.04
C ILE A 161 -30.24 25.01 10.95
N HIS A 162 -29.25 24.72 11.78
CA HIS A 162 -28.57 23.43 11.92
C HIS A 162 -29.01 22.74 13.20
N GLU A 163 -29.61 21.56 13.06
CA GLU A 163 -30.16 20.80 14.17
C GLU A 163 -29.71 19.35 14.07
N TRP A 164 -29.49 18.70 15.20
CA TRP A 164 -29.05 17.31 15.27
C TRP A 164 -30.16 16.42 15.77
N ALA A 165 -30.20 15.19 15.30
CA ALA A 165 -31.11 14.18 15.82
C ALA A 165 -30.89 14.03 17.33
N TRP A 166 -31.91 14.39 18.11
CA TRP A 166 -31.87 14.52 19.58
C TRP A 166 -30.69 15.35 20.12
N GLY A 167 -30.18 16.32 19.35
CA GLY A 167 -29.14 17.24 19.80
C GLY A 167 -27.75 16.64 19.91
N THR A 168 -27.48 15.46 19.34
CA THR A 168 -26.20 14.75 19.51
C THR A 168 -25.55 14.35 18.19
N HIS A 169 -24.21 14.38 18.16
CA HIS A 169 -23.38 13.90 17.04
C HIS A 169 -23.08 12.40 17.12
N ARG A 170 -23.78 11.66 18.00
CA ARG A 170 -23.55 10.23 18.19
C ARG A 170 -24.05 9.42 16.99
N GLN A 171 -23.23 8.45 16.61
CA GLN A 171 -23.50 7.46 15.57
C GLN A 171 -24.38 6.32 16.10
N VAL A 172 -25.62 6.64 16.48
CA VAL A 172 -26.56 5.69 17.13
C VAL A 172 -27.93 5.64 16.46
N TYR A 173 -28.10 6.34 15.33
CA TYR A 173 -29.37 6.45 14.63
C TYR A 173 -29.36 5.64 13.34
N LYS A 174 -30.56 5.31 12.86
CA LYS A 174 -30.76 4.69 11.55
C LYS A 174 -31.03 5.79 10.55
N TRP A 175 -30.31 5.79 9.43
CA TRP A 175 -30.56 6.74 8.36
C TRP A 175 -31.97 6.62 7.76
N ALA A 176 -32.51 5.40 7.68
CA ALA A 176 -33.84 5.16 7.16
C ALA A 176 -34.93 5.95 7.91
N ASP A 177 -34.76 6.10 9.22
CA ASP A 177 -35.71 6.75 10.12
C ASP A 177 -35.48 8.26 10.26
N ARG A 178 -34.57 8.87 9.47
CA ARG A 178 -34.19 10.29 9.58
C ARG A 178 -35.36 11.27 9.63
N LEU A 179 -36.49 10.96 8.98
CA LEU A 179 -37.67 11.84 8.96
C LEU A 179 -38.47 11.82 10.28
N THR A 180 -38.26 10.79 11.11
CA THR A 180 -39.05 10.53 12.32
C THR A 180 -38.41 11.08 13.60
N TYR A 181 -37.12 11.42 13.55
CA TYR A 181 -36.40 11.92 14.72
C TYR A 181 -36.81 13.34 15.11
N SER A 182 -36.67 13.64 16.40
CA SER A 182 -36.72 15.01 16.91
C SER A 182 -35.39 15.69 16.62
N TYR A 183 -35.43 16.90 16.09
CA TYR A 183 -34.24 17.68 15.74
C TYR A 183 -34.20 18.95 16.57
N VAL A 184 -33.11 19.14 17.28
CA VAL A 184 -32.86 20.27 18.17
C VAL A 184 -31.44 20.79 17.97
N PRO A 185 -31.13 22.04 18.37
CA PRO A 185 -29.75 22.54 18.35
C PRO A 185 -28.80 21.61 19.10
N TYR A 186 -27.52 21.62 18.71
CA TYR A 186 -26.52 20.76 19.32
C TYR A 186 -26.40 21.03 20.82
N ASP A 187 -26.50 19.96 21.62
CA ASP A 187 -26.33 20.01 23.06
C ASP A 187 -24.88 19.65 23.42
N HIS A 188 -24.15 20.64 23.94
CA HIS A 188 -22.76 20.49 24.33
C HIS A 188 -22.56 19.70 25.63
N ASP A 189 -23.63 19.45 26.39
CA ASP A 189 -23.57 18.76 27.68
C ASP A 189 -23.75 17.23 27.54
N LEU A 190 -24.07 16.75 26.33
CA LEU A 190 -24.16 15.31 26.05
C LEU A 190 -22.75 14.73 25.79
N PRO A 191 -22.38 13.59 26.41
CA PRO A 191 -21.04 13.03 26.23
C PRO A 191 -20.77 12.68 24.76
N MET A 192 -19.63 13.10 24.21
CA MET A 192 -19.26 12.92 22.80
C MET A 192 -18.86 11.47 22.45
N GLU A 193 -18.41 10.68 23.43
CA GLU A 193 -18.08 9.26 23.28
C GLU A 193 -18.88 8.43 24.28
N SER A 194 -19.34 7.25 23.88
CA SER A 194 -19.82 6.24 24.82
C SER A 194 -19.43 4.84 24.34
N PRO A 195 -18.97 3.95 25.24
CA PRO A 195 -19.00 2.52 24.96
C PRO A 195 -20.46 2.13 24.75
N LEU A 196 -20.67 1.24 23.78
CA LEU A 196 -21.97 0.73 23.35
C LEU A 196 -22.99 0.58 24.50
N PRO A 197 -24.26 1.00 24.34
CA PRO A 197 -25.29 0.64 25.29
C PRO A 197 -25.49 -0.88 25.25
N ILE A 198 -25.33 -1.54 26.40
CA ILE A 198 -25.86 -2.89 26.62
C ILE A 198 -27.38 -2.75 26.50
N LEU A 199 -27.96 -3.35 25.47
CA LEU A 199 -29.40 -3.50 25.36
C LEU A 199 -29.87 -4.30 26.58
N PRO A 200 -30.94 -3.87 27.30
CA PRO A 200 -31.49 -4.70 28.37
C PRO A 200 -31.91 -6.03 27.78
N ASP A 201 -31.37 -7.12 28.34
CA ASP A 201 -31.54 -8.50 27.88
C ASP A 201 -32.99 -8.78 27.48
N PHE A 202 -33.15 -9.13 26.20
CA PHE A 202 -34.32 -9.85 25.75
C PHE A 202 -34.24 -11.22 26.43
N ASN A 203 -34.94 -11.39 27.56
CA ASN A 203 -35.07 -12.67 28.24
C ASN A 203 -36.25 -13.43 27.61
N PRO A 204 -36.07 -14.32 26.62
CA PRO A 204 -37.15 -15.21 26.22
C PRO A 204 -37.46 -16.17 27.38
N PRO A 205 -38.74 -16.50 27.63
CA PRO A 205 -39.10 -17.39 28.73
C PRO A 205 -38.48 -18.77 28.49
N ALA A 206 -37.65 -19.23 29.43
CA ALA A 206 -37.11 -20.57 29.42
C ALA A 206 -38.26 -21.58 29.60
N GLU A 207 -38.60 -22.27 28.51
CA GLU A 207 -39.30 -23.55 28.56
C GLU A 207 -38.47 -24.52 29.43
N GLY A 208 -39.10 -25.19 30.40
CA GLY A 208 -38.52 -26.36 31.07
C GLY A 208 -38.30 -27.53 30.09
N PRO A 209 -37.76 -28.71 30.49
CA PRO A 209 -38.11 -29.40 31.74
C PRO A 209 -36.98 -30.26 32.40
N GLY A 210 -37.27 -30.80 33.59
CA GLY A 210 -36.57 -31.92 34.25
C GLY A 210 -35.51 -31.48 35.27
N GLY A 211 -35.40 -31.97 36.51
CA GLY A 211 -35.98 -33.08 37.28
C GLY A 211 -35.26 -33.07 38.66
N PRO A 212 -35.66 -33.89 39.65
CA PRO A 212 -35.65 -33.53 41.08
C PRO A 212 -34.53 -34.17 41.93
N THR A 213 -34.16 -33.53 43.05
CA THR A 213 -33.55 -34.14 44.27
C THR A 213 -33.52 -33.07 45.39
N GLU A 214 -34.39 -33.10 46.41
CA GLU A 214 -34.35 -33.83 47.69
C GLU A 214 -33.36 -33.29 48.77
N GLU A 215 -33.94 -33.03 49.96
CA GLU A 215 -33.38 -32.99 51.34
C GLU A 215 -32.37 -31.88 51.75
N GLN A 216 -32.41 -31.21 52.91
CA GLN A 216 -33.16 -31.28 54.19
C GLN A 216 -32.98 -29.93 54.96
N PRO A 217 -33.75 -29.65 56.04
CA PRO A 217 -33.73 -28.37 56.76
C PRO A 217 -32.80 -28.39 57.99
N THR A 218 -32.25 -27.23 58.37
CA THR A 218 -31.72 -27.02 59.72
C THR A 218 -32.24 -25.71 60.31
N VAL A 219 -32.89 -25.89 61.45
CA VAL A 219 -33.34 -24.88 62.41
C VAL A 219 -32.21 -24.68 63.41
N GLU A 220 -31.83 -23.43 63.67
CA GLU A 220 -31.61 -22.84 65.01
C GLU A 220 -31.57 -21.31 64.91
#